data_AF-A0A962D8V5-F1
#
_entry.id   AF-A0A962D8V5-F1
#
_cell.length_a   1.000
_cell.length_b   1.000
_cell.length_c   1.000
_cell.angle_alpha   90.00
_cell.angle_beta   90.00
_cell.angle_gamma   90.00
#
_symmetry.space_group_name_H-M   'P 1'
#
loop_
_entity.id
_entity.type
_entity.pdbx_description
1 polymer ?
#
loop_
_entity_poly.entity_id
_entity_poly.type
_entity_poly.pdbx_seq_one_letter_code
_entity_poly.pdbx_strand_id
1 'polypeptide(L)'
;VNLERARRFTWALSVPVPQQTVRLIVFGGNCQLTPARLVVEPTADDFALRRWPKEVRHPVPGVDLDRLMLEPGDGTVTKASLLARHELDPSVPRHRHSFFPLDYSVFLCERHDRLTGNP
;
A
#
# COMPACT_ATOMS: atom_id res chain seq x y z
N VAL A 1 -17.95 10.28 -3.30
CA VAL A 1 -17.93 10.73 -4.71
C VAL A 1 -16.56 11.25 -5.15
N ASN A 2 -15.91 12.15 -4.40
CA ASN A 2 -14.64 12.77 -4.82
C ASN A 2 -13.44 11.78 -4.90
N LEU A 3 -13.29 10.86 -3.95
CA LEU A 3 -12.17 9.90 -3.94
C LEU A 3 -12.26 8.89 -5.10
N GLU A 4 -13.46 8.37 -5.38
CA GLU A 4 -13.68 7.46 -6.51
C GLU A 4 -13.40 8.16 -7.85
N ARG A 5 -13.77 9.44 -7.99
CA ARG A 5 -13.40 10.25 -9.16
C ARG A 5 -11.88 10.44 -9.26
N ALA A 6 -11.21 10.76 -8.17
CA ALA A 6 -9.75 10.91 -8.14
C ALA A 6 -9.05 9.60 -8.55
N ARG A 7 -9.52 8.46 -8.05
CA ARG A 7 -9.02 7.13 -8.39
C ARG A 7 -9.16 6.82 -9.89
N ARG A 8 -10.32 7.12 -10.48
CA ARG A 8 -10.55 6.99 -11.92
C ARG A 8 -9.68 7.93 -12.75
N PHE A 9 -9.46 9.15 -12.27
CA PHE A 9 -8.59 10.12 -12.93
C PHE A 9 -7.14 9.64 -12.97
N THR A 10 -6.59 9.12 -11.86
CA THR A 10 -5.24 8.50 -11.85
C THR A 10 -5.11 7.37 -12.86
N TRP A 11 -6.13 6.52 -12.96
CA TRP A 11 -6.15 5.45 -13.96
C TRP A 11 -6.26 5.96 -15.40
N ALA A 12 -6.96 7.06 -15.65
CA ALA A 12 -7.04 7.66 -16.99
C ALA A 12 -5.72 8.25 -17.46
N LEU A 13 -4.83 8.63 -16.52
CA LEU A 13 -3.47 9.11 -16.81
C LEU A 13 -2.45 7.97 -16.97
N SER A 14 -2.84 6.71 -16.73
CA SER A 14 -1.93 5.58 -16.82
C SER A 14 -1.67 5.20 -18.28
N VAL A 15 -0.40 5.06 -18.65
CA VAL A 15 0.02 4.62 -19.99
C VAL A 15 0.63 3.21 -19.92
N PRO A 16 0.45 2.36 -20.94
CA PRO A 16 1.10 1.07 -21.00
C PRO A 16 2.63 1.20 -20.90
N VAL A 17 3.26 0.34 -20.10
CA VAL A 17 4.72 0.24 -20.05
C VAL A 17 5.18 -0.41 -21.36
N PRO A 18 6.10 0.20 -22.13
CA PRO A 18 6.66 -0.41 -23.33
C PRO A 18 7.29 -1.77 -23.03
N GLN A 19 7.37 -2.64 -24.05
CA GLN A 19 8.05 -3.93 -23.90
C GLN A 19 9.50 -3.72 -23.43
N GLN A 20 9.87 -4.37 -22.33
CA GLN A 20 11.19 -4.28 -21.73
C GLN A 20 12.10 -5.37 -22.30
N THR A 21 13.38 -5.06 -22.51
CA THR A 21 14.42 -6.05 -22.87
C THR A 21 15.03 -6.73 -21.64
N VAL A 22 14.69 -6.25 -20.45
CA VAL A 22 15.19 -6.71 -19.15
C VAL A 22 14.06 -7.34 -18.34
N ARG A 23 14.43 -8.27 -17.45
CA ARG A 23 13.50 -8.81 -16.46
C ARG A 23 13.51 -7.93 -15.21
N LEU A 24 12.34 -7.50 -14.77
CA LEU A 24 12.18 -6.72 -13.55
C LEU A 24 11.94 -7.67 -12.37
N ILE A 25 12.85 -7.65 -11.40
CA ILE A 25 12.74 -8.37 -10.14
C ILE A 25 12.65 -7.33 -9.03
N VAL A 26 11.69 -7.50 -8.11
CA VAL A 26 11.55 -6.60 -6.95
C VAL A 26 11.95 -7.30 -5.66
N PHE A 27 12.60 -6.55 -4.78
CA PHE A 27 12.98 -6.98 -3.44
C PHE A 27 12.29 -6.06 -2.44
N GLY A 28 11.75 -6.61 -1.35
CA GLY A 28 11.13 -5.81 -0.31
C GLY A 28 10.78 -6.60 0.95
N GLY A 29 10.23 -5.90 1.94
CA GLY A 29 9.74 -6.51 3.17
C GLY A 29 8.24 -6.73 3.18
N ASN A 30 7.78 -7.75 3.92
CA ASN A 30 6.35 -8.00 4.13
C ASN A 30 5.97 -8.41 5.57
N CYS A 31 6.92 -8.38 6.50
CA CYS A 31 6.71 -8.80 7.89
C CYS A 31 6.32 -7.66 8.85
N GLN A 32 6.39 -6.41 8.41
CA GLN A 32 6.13 -5.24 9.25
C GLN A 32 4.78 -4.64 8.88
N LEU A 33 3.91 -4.46 9.89
CA LEU A 33 2.64 -3.78 9.67
C LEU A 33 2.91 -2.34 9.23
N THR A 34 2.35 -2.00 8.07
CA THR A 34 2.62 -0.76 7.35
C THR A 34 1.33 0.01 7.14
N PRO A 35 1.29 1.34 7.39
CA PRO A 35 0.10 2.14 7.16
C PRO A 35 -0.35 2.06 5.70
N ALA A 36 -1.58 1.62 5.47
CA ALA A 36 -2.19 1.49 4.15
C ALA A 36 -3.37 2.45 3.96
N ARG A 37 -4.01 2.87 5.06
CA ARG A 37 -5.15 3.80 5.05
C ARG A 37 -5.01 4.82 6.17
N LEU A 38 -5.49 6.04 5.91
CA LEU A 38 -5.56 7.11 6.90
C LEU A 38 -6.99 7.23 7.42
N VAL A 39 -7.13 7.51 8.71
CA VAL A 39 -8.40 7.95 9.29
C VAL A 39 -8.40 9.48 9.30
N VAL A 40 -9.49 10.05 8.79
CA VAL A 40 -9.77 11.49 8.88
C VAL A 40 -10.68 11.69 10.08
N GLU A 41 -10.14 12.22 11.18
CA GLU A 41 -10.86 12.44 12.43
C GLU A 41 -11.24 13.91 12.56
N PRO A 42 -12.53 14.26 12.72
CA PRO A 42 -12.91 15.65 12.99
C PRO A 42 -12.36 16.09 14.35
N THR A 43 -11.91 17.33 14.42
CA THR A 43 -11.44 18.01 15.63
C THR A 43 -12.28 19.26 15.89
N ALA A 44 -11.99 20.00 16.96
CA ALA A 44 -12.76 21.21 17.29
C ALA A 44 -12.74 22.26 16.16
N ASP A 45 -11.61 22.38 15.45
CA ASP A 45 -11.39 23.47 14.49
C ASP A 45 -11.17 22.99 13.04
N ASP A 46 -10.93 21.69 12.79
CA ASP A 46 -10.62 21.14 11.47
C ASP A 46 -10.69 19.59 11.46
N PHE A 47 -9.93 18.91 10.59
CA PHE A 47 -9.71 17.47 10.55
C PHE A 47 -8.25 17.11 10.84
N ALA A 48 -8.03 16.06 11.64
CA ALA A 48 -6.73 15.45 11.86
C ALA A 48 -6.60 14.16 11.04
N LEU A 49 -5.46 13.99 10.37
CA LEU A 49 -5.09 12.72 9.75
C LEU A 49 -4.41 11.82 10.77
N ARG A 50 -4.97 10.61 10.97
CA ARG A 50 -4.39 9.56 11.80
C ARG A 50 -3.84 8.49 10.87
N ARG A 51 -2.55 8.24 10.99
CA ARG A 51 -1.81 7.29 10.16
C ARG A 51 -1.68 5.94 10.85
N TRP A 52 -1.60 5.93 12.17
CA TRP A 52 -1.57 4.70 12.97
C TRP A 52 -2.85 4.56 13.80
N PRO A 53 -3.32 3.31 14.04
CA PRO A 53 -4.46 3.04 14.90
C PRO A 53 -4.38 3.71 16.27
N LYS A 54 -3.20 3.66 16.90
CA LYS A 54 -2.93 4.31 18.20
C LYS A 54 -3.05 5.84 18.21
N GLU A 55 -3.06 6.49 17.04
CA GLU A 55 -3.21 7.95 16.94
C GLU A 55 -4.70 8.37 16.94
N VAL A 56 -5.64 7.43 16.73
CA VAL A 56 -7.09 7.69 16.75
C VAL A 56 -7.54 7.94 18.18
N ARG A 57 -8.15 9.11 18.45
CA ARG A 57 -8.48 9.53 19.82
C ARG A 57 -9.80 8.95 20.31
N HIS A 58 -10.75 8.75 19.41
CA HIS A 58 -12.08 8.22 19.74
C HIS A 58 -12.38 6.95 18.94
N PRO A 59 -11.71 5.82 19.24
CA PRO A 59 -11.98 4.57 18.56
C PRO A 59 -13.41 4.09 18.83
N VAL A 60 -14.07 3.57 17.81
CA VAL A 60 -15.41 3.00 17.95
C VAL A 60 -15.29 1.59 18.53
N PRO A 61 -15.99 1.27 19.65
CA PRO A 61 -15.96 -0.08 20.22
C PRO A 61 -16.34 -1.16 19.20
N GLY A 62 -15.57 -2.24 19.17
CA GLY A 62 -15.77 -3.37 18.23
C GLY A 62 -15.22 -3.16 16.82
N VAL A 63 -14.62 -2.00 16.51
CA VAL A 63 -13.94 -1.76 15.23
C VAL A 63 -12.45 -2.07 15.36
N ASP A 64 -11.98 -3.02 14.55
CA ASP A 64 -10.57 -3.41 14.47
C ASP A 64 -9.79 -2.44 13.57
N LEU A 65 -9.24 -1.38 14.17
CA LEU A 65 -8.49 -0.36 13.44
C LEU A 65 -7.16 -0.88 12.89
N ASP A 66 -6.50 -1.84 13.55
CA ASP A 66 -5.27 -2.43 13.05
C ASP A 66 -5.53 -3.11 11.71
N ARG A 67 -6.58 -3.93 11.63
CA ARG A 67 -6.97 -4.60 10.39
C ARG A 67 -7.42 -3.65 9.28
N LEU A 68 -8.04 -2.52 9.64
CA LEU A 68 -8.52 -1.55 8.65
C LEU A 68 -7.40 -0.65 8.13
N MET A 69 -6.47 -0.24 8.99
CA MET A 69 -5.48 0.78 8.67
C MET A 69 -4.13 0.21 8.23
N LEU A 70 -3.80 -1.02 8.62
CA LEU A 70 -2.47 -1.60 8.40
C LEU A 70 -2.54 -2.77 7.41
N GLU A 71 -1.48 -2.91 6.62
CA GLU A 71 -1.26 -4.05 5.72
C GLU A 71 0.18 -4.57 5.86
N PRO A 72 0.45 -5.82 5.44
CA PRO A 72 1.82 -6.35 5.35
C PRO A 72 2.73 -5.46 4.49
N GLY A 73 3.96 -5.23 4.95
CA GLY A 73 4.97 -4.43 4.27
C GLY A 73 6.30 -4.42 5.01
N ASP A 74 7.08 -3.35 4.85
CA ASP A 74 8.39 -3.16 5.48
C ASP A 74 8.43 -2.02 6.53
N GLY A 75 7.25 -1.54 6.93
CA GLY A 75 7.04 -0.43 7.86
C GLY A 75 6.86 0.93 7.16
N THR A 76 7.20 1.02 5.87
CA THR A 76 7.06 2.23 5.05
C THR A 76 6.30 1.94 3.75
N VAL A 77 6.68 0.89 3.03
CA VAL A 77 6.10 0.46 1.75
C VAL A 77 5.26 -0.79 1.98
N THR A 78 4.00 -0.75 1.54
CA THR A 78 3.12 -1.93 1.61
C THR A 78 3.52 -2.97 0.57
N LYS A 79 3.27 -4.25 0.87
CA LYS A 79 3.44 -5.37 -0.07
C LYS A 79 2.67 -5.14 -1.37
N ALA A 80 1.45 -4.61 -1.28
CA ALA A 80 0.62 -4.27 -2.44
C ALA A 80 1.32 -3.25 -3.35
N SER A 81 1.86 -2.17 -2.76
CA SER A 81 2.61 -1.13 -3.48
C SER A 81 3.84 -1.72 -4.19
N LEU A 82 4.66 -2.51 -3.50
CA LEU A 82 5.85 -3.16 -4.08
C LEU A 82 5.50 -4.04 -5.29
N LEU A 83 4.38 -4.77 -5.21
CA LEU A 83 3.91 -5.65 -6.28
C LEU A 83 3.16 -4.93 -7.40
N ALA A 84 3.01 -3.60 -7.30
CA ALA A 84 2.16 -2.78 -8.16
C ALA A 84 0.72 -3.34 -8.27
N ARG A 85 0.17 -3.79 -7.13
CA ARG A 85 -1.20 -4.31 -7.00
C ARG A 85 -2.03 -3.39 -6.11
N HIS A 86 -3.33 -3.36 -6.39
CA HIS A 86 -4.30 -2.70 -5.52
C HIS A 86 -4.85 -3.66 -4.45
N GLU A 87 -4.75 -4.97 -4.68
CA GLU A 87 -5.25 -6.02 -3.79
C GLU A 87 -4.12 -6.99 -3.42
N LEU A 88 -4.12 -7.44 -2.17
CA LEU A 88 -3.19 -8.46 -1.67
C LEU A 88 -3.59 -9.87 -2.08
N ASP A 89 -4.87 -10.11 -2.34
CA ASP A 89 -5.37 -11.38 -2.84
C ASP A 89 -4.81 -11.65 -4.25
N PRO A 90 -3.96 -12.67 -4.42
CA PRO A 90 -3.35 -12.96 -5.71
C PRO A 90 -4.38 -13.43 -6.75
N SER A 91 -5.54 -13.95 -6.32
CA SER A 91 -6.61 -14.42 -7.20
C SER A 91 -7.36 -13.28 -7.88
N VAL A 92 -7.32 -12.06 -7.31
CA VAL A 92 -7.94 -10.89 -7.92
C VAL A 92 -7.06 -10.40 -9.07
N PRO A 93 -7.56 -10.34 -10.32
CA PRO A 93 -6.78 -9.85 -11.45
C PRO A 93 -6.31 -8.41 -11.22
N ARG A 94 -5.12 -8.07 -11.73
CA ARG A 94 -4.66 -6.68 -11.74
C ARG A 94 -5.67 -5.82 -12.52
N HIS A 95 -5.87 -4.59 -12.05
CA HIS A 95 -6.69 -3.63 -12.79
C HIS A 95 -6.09 -3.41 -14.18
N ARG A 96 -6.94 -3.31 -15.21
CA ARG A 96 -6.52 -3.17 -16.62
C ARG A 96 -5.65 -1.94 -16.92
N HIS A 97 -5.55 -0.98 -15.99
CA HIS A 97 -4.70 0.21 -16.11
C HIS A 97 -3.42 0.12 -15.22
N SER A 98 -3.12 -1.04 -14.63
CA SER A 98 -1.85 -1.31 -13.94
C SER A 98 -0.96 -2.16 -14.84
N PHE A 99 0.13 -1.57 -15.33
CA PHE A 99 0.93 -2.11 -16.44
C PHE A 99 2.34 -2.57 -16.04
N PHE A 100 2.63 -2.77 -14.75
CA PHE A 100 3.98 -3.10 -14.29
C PHE A 100 4.39 -4.54 -14.65
N PRO A 101 5.42 -4.76 -15.51
CA PRO A 101 5.79 -6.07 -16.03
C PRO A 101 6.73 -6.81 -15.07
N LEU A 102 6.24 -7.06 -13.87
CA LEU A 102 6.98 -7.80 -12.83
C LEU A 102 7.18 -9.26 -13.24
N ASP A 103 8.43 -9.71 -13.28
CA ASP A 103 8.78 -11.12 -13.54
C ASP A 103 8.70 -11.94 -12.24
N TYR A 104 9.37 -11.47 -11.18
CA TYR A 104 9.40 -12.14 -9.87
C TYR A 104 9.62 -11.18 -8.69
N SER A 105 9.18 -11.59 -7.50
CA SER A 105 9.37 -10.83 -6.25
C SER A 105 10.04 -11.66 -5.16
N VAL A 106 11.03 -11.09 -4.48
CA VAL A 106 11.66 -11.65 -3.27
C VAL A 106 11.23 -10.84 -2.07
N PHE A 107 10.77 -11.54 -1.02
CA PHE A 107 10.45 -10.92 0.26
C PHE A 107 11.41 -11.36 1.35
N LEU A 108 11.98 -10.39 2.06
CA LEU A 108 12.78 -10.59 3.26
C LEU A 108 12.00 -10.07 4.46
N CYS A 109 12.24 -10.62 5.65
CA CYS A 109 11.53 -10.18 6.87
C CYS A 109 12.16 -8.92 7.47
N GLU A 110 12.44 -7.93 6.63
CA GLU A 110 13.24 -6.75 6.98
C GLU A 110 12.41 -5.48 7.03
N ARG A 111 12.92 -4.52 7.79
CA ARG A 111 12.43 -3.14 7.77
C ARG A 111 12.95 -2.40 6.54
N HIS A 112 12.21 -1.38 6.10
CA HIS A 112 12.56 -0.55 4.94
C HIS A 112 14.02 -0.04 4.98
N ASP A 113 14.47 0.42 6.16
CA ASP A 113 15.78 1.00 6.39
C ASP A 113 16.92 -0.04 6.52
N ARG A 114 16.61 -1.34 6.41
CA ARG A 114 17.54 -2.45 6.61
C ARG A 114 17.60 -3.44 5.45
N LEU A 115 16.74 -3.27 4.45
CA LEU A 115 16.61 -4.21 3.33
C LEU A 115 17.93 -4.48 2.58
N THR A 116 18.78 -3.46 2.41
CA THR A 116 20.08 -3.57 1.71
C THR A 116 21.22 -4.03 2.61
N GLY A 117 21.01 -4.05 3.92
CA GLY A 117 22.02 -4.39 4.93
C GLY A 117 21.72 -5.67 5.69
N ASN A 118 20.83 -6.52 5.16
CA ASN A 118 20.50 -7.82 5.74
C ASN A 118 21.80 -8.64 5.91
N PRO A 119 22.25 -8.93 7.15
CA PRO A 119 23.46 -9.72 7.38
C PRO A 119 23.31 -11.18 6.91
#